data_AF-A0A7C8EM27-F1
#
_entry.id   AF-A0A7C8EM27-F1
#
_cell.length_a   1.000
_cell.length_b   1.000
_cell.length_c   1.000
_cell.angle_alpha   90.00
_cell.angle_beta   90.00
_cell.angle_gamma   90.00
#
_symmetry.space_group_name_H-M   'P 1'
#
loop_
_entity.id
_entity.type
_entity.pdbx_description
1 polymer ?
#
loop_
_entity_poly.entity_id
_entity_poly.type
_entity_poly.pdbx_seq_one_letter_code
_entity_poly.pdbx_strand_id
1 'polypeptide(L)' 'MRILYVDLDCVRADHLSINGYARNTTPNIDRIGQEGVTFTGCFC' A
#
# COMPACT_ATOMS: atom_id res chain seq x y z
N MET A 1 -18.43 11.47 -10.38
CA MET A 1 -17.50 10.59 -9.65
C MET A 1 -16.34 10.25 -10.57
N ARG A 2 -15.09 10.32 -10.10
CA ARG A 2 -13.90 9.89 -10.85
C ARG A 2 -13.16 8.85 -10.00
N ILE A 3 -12.69 7.76 -10.61
CA ILE A 3 -12.04 6.63 -9.91
C ILE A 3 -10.71 6.37 -10.60
N LEU A 4 -9.66 6.17 -9.80
CA LEU A 4 -8.36 5.68 -10.23
C LEU A 4 -8.11 4.34 -9.54
N TYR A 5 -7.83 3.29 -10.33
CA TYR A 5 -7.49 1.96 -9.83
C TYR A 5 -6.05 1.67 -10.24
N VAL A 6 -5.21 1.32 -9.27
CA VAL A 6 -3.78 1.03 -9.47
C VAL A 6 -3.53 -0.36 -8.90
N ASP A 7 -3.00 -1.24 -9.73
CA ASP A 7 -2.53 -2.56 -9.35
C ASP A 7 -0.99 -2.61 -9.43
N LEU A 8 -0.38 -3.47 -8.61
CA LEU A 8 1.06 -3.61 -8.53
C LEU A 8 1.44 -5.07 -8.74
N ASP A 9 2.10 -5.36 -9.86
CA ASP A 9 2.53 -6.71 -10.20
C ASP A 9 3.63 -7.22 -9.26
N CYS A 10 3.48 -8.46 -8.79
CA CYS A 10 4.42 -9.18 -7.95
C CYS A 10 4.84 -8.47 -6.64
N VAL A 11 4.10 -7.47 -6.17
CA VAL A 11 4.41 -6.80 -4.90
C VAL A 11 4.05 -7.71 -3.73
N ARG A 12 4.95 -7.84 -2.77
CA ARG A 12 4.63 -8.52 -1.50
C ARG A 12 4.09 -7.51 -0.51
N ALA A 13 3.03 -7.89 0.21
CA ALA A 13 2.41 -7.02 1.21
C ALA A 13 3.42 -6.57 2.29
N ASP A 14 4.32 -7.46 2.72
CA ASP A 14 5.35 -7.19 3.74
C ASP A 14 6.53 -6.30 3.25
N HIS A 15 6.56 -5.94 1.96
CA HIS A 15 7.61 -5.09 1.37
C HIS A 15 7.18 -3.63 1.16
N LEU A 16 6.07 -3.22 1.77
CA LEU A 16 5.63 -1.83 1.84
C LEU A 16 5.94 -1.26 3.23
N SER A 17 6.45 -0.02 3.32
CA SER A 17 6.83 0.57 4.62
C SER A 17 5.63 0.77 5.55
N ILE A 18 4.44 1.07 5.02
CA ILE A 18 3.19 1.09 5.79
C ILE A 18 2.87 -0.26 6.47
N ASN A 19 3.36 -1.37 5.91
CA ASN A 19 3.18 -2.71 6.46
C ASN A 19 4.39 -3.18 7.31
N GLY A 20 5.31 -2.27 7.66
CA GLY A 20 6.43 -2.55 8.55
C GLY A 20 7.73 -2.94 7.84
N TYR A 21 7.84 -2.75 6.52
CA TYR A 21 9.11 -2.97 5.82
C TYR A 21 10.21 -2.03 6.34
N ALA A 22 11.41 -2.57 6.58
CA ALA A 22 12.48 -1.85 7.27
C ALA A 22 13.00 -0.60 6.53
N ARG A 23 12.80 -0.53 5.21
CA ARG A 23 13.19 0.61 4.38
C ARG A 23 11.96 1.41 4.00
N ASN A 24 12.02 2.73 4.12
CA ASN A 24 10.98 3.64 3.62
C ASN A 24 11.08 3.80 2.09
N THR A 25 10.70 2.76 1.35
CA THR A 25 10.72 2.73 -0.11
C THR A 25 9.41 3.17 -0.74
N THR A 26 8.33 3.30 0.04
CA THR A 26 6.99 3.60 -0.47
C THR A 26 6.31 4.79 0.21
N PRO A 27 6.99 5.94 0.43
CA PRO A 27 6.43 7.07 1.18
C PRO A 27 5.14 7.64 0.57
N ASN A 28 4.97 7.53 -0.76
CA ASN A 28 3.74 7.97 -1.43
C ASN A 28 2.55 7.06 -1.14
N ILE A 29 2.77 5.74 -1.06
CA ILE A 29 1.72 4.76 -0.70
C ILE A 29 1.38 4.94 0.78
N ASP A 30 2.40 5.12 1.62
CA ASP A 30 2.22 5.34 3.07
C ASP A 30 1.33 6.56 3.33
N ARG A 31 1.56 7.67 2.63
CA ARG A 31 0.72 8.88 2.73
C ARG A 31 -0.74 8.60 2.34
N ILE A 32 -0.97 7.86 1.26
CA ILE A 32 -2.33 7.49 0.84
C ILE A 32 -3.01 6.61 1.91
N GLY A 33 -2.28 5.65 2.49
CA GLY A 33 -2.82 4.78 3.53
C GLY A 33 -3.12 5.51 4.85
N GLN A 34 -2.41 6.59 5.17
CA GLN A 34 -2.69 7.46 6.32
C GLN A 34 -3.93 8.34 6.13
N GLU A 35 -4.21 8.75 4.91
CA GLU A 35 -5.40 9.55 4.55
C GLU A 35 -6.64 8.67 4.27
N GLY A 36 -6.46 7.34 4.22
CA GLY A 36 -7.47 6.37 3.80
C GLY A 36 -7.59 5.16 4.74
N VAL A 37 -7.99 4.03 4.16
CA VAL A 37 -8.12 2.75 4.87
C VAL A 37 -7.13 1.75 4.29
N THR A 38 -6.32 1.16 5.17
CA THR A 38 -5.38 0.09 4.82
C THR A 38 -5.94 -1.26 5.29
N PHE A 39 -6.13 -2.20 4.38
CA PHE A 39 -6.61 -3.55 4.69
C PHE A 39 -5.44 -4.50 4.91
N THR A 40 -5.28 -5.01 6.12
CA THR A 40 -4.15 -5.91 6.49
C THR A 40 -4.47 -7.40 6.29
N GLY A 41 -5.73 -7.74 6.05
CA GLY A 41 -6.21 -9.11 5.76
C GLY A 41 -6.81 -9.24 4.36
N CYS A 42 -6.10 -8.73 3.34
CA CYS A 42 -6.53 -8.78 1.94
C CYS A 42 -5.89 -9.98 1.22
N PHE A 43 -6.71 -10.79 0.53
CA PHE A 43 -6.28 -11.99 -0.20
C PHE A 43 -6.81 -11.94 -1.63
N CYS A 44 -6.02 -12.44 -2.58
CA CYS A 44 -6.39 -12.59 -3.98
C CYS A 44 -6.99 -13.97 -4.29
#